data_AF-A0A538GIE9-F1
#
_entry.id   AF-A0A538GIE9-F1
#
_cell.length_a   1.000
_cell.length_b   1.000
_cell.length_c   1.000
_cell.angle_alpha   90.00
_cell.angle_beta   90.00
_cell.angle_gamma   90.00
#
_symmetry.space_group_name_H-M   'P 1'
#
loop_
_entity.id
_entity.type
_entity.pdbx_description
1 polymer ?
#
loop_
_entity_poly.entity_id
_entity_poly.type
_entity_poly.pdbx_seq_one_letter_code
_entity_poly.pdbx_strand_id
1 'polypeptide(L)'
;MSKLGRHTMIRRALLSTILGVVVLLAPTAALAKGASEATITGPGLGGGIRLAGEGEPGGGALMKIAEDSGFFPAVFLTTPNPMLSRRPDGELGPRYTIVYVMPGPSGGVDEIRQDVYPYATPSLVSYTKPGQPFFGTERTVGGWYVAGPTLKDDLVAVGLHATAPPVADDAGRQIPWKAFGVLVLLVALAGLGLVVVRSRRPPDAAPA
;
A
#
# COMPACT_ATOMS: atom_id res chain seq x y z
N MET A 1 -83.27 -25.51 -10.85
CA MET A 1 -82.51 -26.32 -11.84
C MET A 1 -81.22 -25.56 -12.17
N SER A 2 -80.14 -25.74 -11.41
CA SER A 2 -79.08 -26.75 -11.57
C SER A 2 -78.08 -26.46 -12.71
N LYS A 3 -76.88 -26.01 -12.29
CA LYS A 3 -75.54 -26.23 -12.86
C LYS A 3 -75.42 -26.28 -14.40
N LEU A 4 -74.77 -25.27 -14.99
CA LEU A 4 -73.75 -25.51 -16.01
C LEU A 4 -72.81 -24.31 -16.14
N GLY A 5 -71.48 -24.54 -16.15
CA GLY A 5 -70.54 -23.55 -16.70
C GLY A 5 -69.41 -23.04 -15.81
N ARG A 6 -69.09 -23.71 -14.70
CA ARG A 6 -67.89 -23.54 -13.85
C ARG A 6 -66.54 -23.79 -14.57
N HIS A 7 -66.44 -23.50 -15.87
CA HIS A 7 -65.25 -23.79 -16.68
C HIS A 7 -64.83 -22.66 -17.63
N THR A 8 -65.55 -21.54 -17.69
CA THR A 8 -65.16 -20.42 -18.58
C THR A 8 -64.46 -19.27 -17.86
N MET A 9 -64.46 -19.28 -16.52
CA MET A 9 -63.68 -18.35 -15.68
C MET A 9 -62.22 -18.79 -15.45
N ILE A 10 -61.81 -19.98 -15.90
CA ILE A 10 -60.45 -20.53 -15.67
C ILE A 10 -59.58 -20.49 -16.93
N ARG A 11 -60.13 -20.13 -18.10
CA ARG A 11 -59.36 -19.93 -19.34
C ARG A 11 -59.06 -18.47 -19.71
N ARG A 12 -59.52 -17.52 -18.90
CA ARG A 12 -59.29 -16.08 -19.09
C ARG A 12 -58.45 -15.44 -17.97
N ALA A 13 -57.96 -16.24 -17.05
CA ALA A 13 -57.12 -15.82 -15.91
C ALA A 13 -55.65 -16.28 -16.06
N LEU A 14 -55.18 -16.41 -17.30
CA LEU A 14 -53.81 -16.82 -17.65
C LEU A 14 -53.23 -15.81 -18.67
N LEU A 15 -53.26 -14.54 -18.31
CA LEU A 15 -52.38 -13.51 -18.89
C LEU A 15 -51.60 -12.87 -17.74
N SER A 16 -50.93 -13.76 -17.02
CA SER A 16 -49.74 -13.51 -16.23
C SER A 16 -48.61 -13.08 -17.17
N THR A 17 -48.54 -11.79 -17.49
CA THR A 17 -47.29 -11.20 -18.00
C THR A 17 -46.52 -10.71 -16.78
N ILE A 18 -45.76 -11.63 -16.19
CA ILE A 18 -44.68 -11.31 -15.27
C ILE A 18 -43.75 -10.37 -16.06
N LEU A 19 -43.74 -9.09 -15.70
CA LEU A 19 -42.72 -8.16 -16.15
C LEU A 19 -41.42 -8.62 -15.48
N GLY A 20 -40.69 -9.49 -16.18
CA GLY A 20 -39.38 -9.97 -15.78
C GLY A 20 -38.43 -8.79 -15.75
N VAL A 21 -38.30 -8.17 -14.58
CA VAL A 21 -37.11 -7.40 -14.26
C VAL A 21 -35.99 -8.42 -14.16
N VAL A 22 -35.37 -8.71 -15.30
CA VAL A 22 -34.02 -9.26 -15.31
C VAL A 22 -33.14 -8.12 -14.81
N VAL A 23 -33.06 -7.96 -13.49
CA VAL A 23 -31.91 -7.32 -12.89
C VAL A 23 -30.78 -8.23 -13.31
N LEU A 24 -29.96 -7.76 -14.27
CA LEU A 24 -28.66 -8.35 -14.50
C LEU A 24 -28.01 -8.40 -13.12
N LEU A 25 -27.92 -9.61 -12.56
CA LEU A 25 -26.86 -9.98 -11.63
C LEU A 25 -25.57 -9.92 -12.46
N ALA A 26 -25.19 -8.72 -12.91
CA ALA A 26 -23.79 -8.42 -12.88
C ALA A 26 -23.43 -8.67 -11.40
N PRO A 27 -22.42 -9.50 -11.10
CA PRO A 27 -21.68 -9.26 -9.89
C PRO A 27 -21.15 -7.83 -10.09
N THR A 28 -21.94 -6.82 -9.69
CA THR A 28 -21.38 -5.53 -9.31
C THR A 28 -20.51 -5.95 -8.17
N ALA A 29 -19.25 -6.22 -8.51
CA ALA A 29 -18.31 -6.74 -7.59
C ALA A 29 -18.41 -5.76 -6.42
N ALA A 30 -18.92 -6.26 -5.31
CA ALA A 30 -18.58 -5.71 -4.02
C ALA A 30 -17.09 -6.04 -3.82
N LEU A 31 -16.22 -5.58 -4.75
CA LEU A 31 -14.92 -5.08 -4.40
C LEU A 31 -15.28 -3.91 -3.50
N ALA A 32 -15.40 -4.20 -2.20
CA ALA A 32 -15.48 -3.19 -1.18
C ALA A 32 -14.41 -2.15 -1.57
N LYS A 33 -14.80 -0.89 -1.77
CA LYS A 33 -13.90 0.17 -2.20
C LYS A 33 -12.83 0.38 -1.14
N GLY A 34 -11.77 -0.43 -1.19
CA GLY A 34 -10.83 -0.59 -0.08
C GLY A 34 -9.65 -1.46 -0.50
N ALA A 35 -8.60 -1.41 0.31
CA ALA A 35 -7.38 -2.12 0.02
C ALA A 35 -7.57 -3.64 0.19
N SER A 36 -7.08 -4.41 -0.77
CA SER A 36 -7.07 -5.88 -0.72
C SER A 36 -6.00 -6.44 0.21
N GLU A 37 -4.99 -5.63 0.49
CA GLU A 37 -3.86 -5.97 1.34
C GLU A 37 -3.18 -4.67 1.78
N ALA A 38 -2.48 -4.70 2.92
CA ALA A 38 -1.55 -3.67 3.29
C ALA A 38 -0.25 -4.26 3.85
N THR A 39 0.88 -3.61 3.56
CA THR A 39 2.16 -3.95 4.20
C THR A 39 2.66 -2.76 5.02
N ILE A 40 2.94 -2.99 6.30
CA ILE A 40 3.53 -2.02 7.23
C ILE A 40 5.03 -2.27 7.33
N THR A 41 5.84 -1.25 7.10
CA THR A 41 7.29 -1.29 7.26
C THR A 41 7.75 -0.16 8.15
N GLY A 42 8.88 -0.35 8.85
CA GLY A 42 9.46 0.65 9.72
C GLY A 42 10.49 0.05 10.68
N PRO A 43 11.10 0.89 11.53
CA PRO A 43 12.08 0.45 12.50
C PRO A 43 11.58 -0.70 13.37
N GLY A 44 12.43 -1.69 13.62
CA GLY A 44 12.11 -2.83 14.49
C GLY A 44 11.19 -3.90 13.90
N LEU A 45 10.64 -3.72 12.69
CA LEU A 45 9.73 -4.71 12.08
C LEU A 45 10.42 -5.78 11.23
N GLY A 46 11.73 -5.67 10.98
CA GLY A 46 12.49 -6.62 10.17
C GLY A 46 11.99 -6.72 8.72
N GLY A 47 11.07 -7.66 8.46
CA GLY A 47 10.43 -7.91 7.17
C GLY A 47 9.10 -7.19 6.94
N GLY A 48 8.62 -6.45 7.94
CA GLY A 48 7.32 -5.77 7.89
C GLY A 48 6.15 -6.66 8.32
N ILE A 49 4.98 -6.05 8.45
CA ILE A 49 3.73 -6.69 8.85
C ILE A 49 2.80 -6.69 7.65
N ARG A 50 2.34 -7.86 7.22
CA ARG A 50 1.35 -8.00 6.14
C ARG A 50 -0.05 -8.14 6.73
N LEU A 51 -0.97 -7.31 6.28
CA LEU A 51 -2.37 -7.32 6.64
C LEU A 51 -3.19 -7.85 5.47
N ALA A 52 -3.94 -8.93 5.71
CA ALA A 52 -4.86 -9.47 4.72
C ALA A 52 -6.12 -8.60 4.62
N GLY A 53 -6.72 -8.55 3.44
CA GLY A 53 -8.02 -7.91 3.23
C GLY A 53 -9.18 -8.69 3.85
N GLU A 54 -10.34 -8.04 3.89
CA GLU A 54 -11.57 -8.64 4.38
C GLU A 54 -11.92 -9.95 3.67
N GLY A 55 -12.35 -10.95 4.44
CA GLY A 55 -12.69 -12.29 3.94
C GLY A 55 -11.53 -13.29 3.90
N GLU A 56 -10.28 -12.84 4.02
CA GLU A 56 -9.11 -13.72 4.16
C GLU A 56 -8.86 -14.10 5.64
N PRO A 57 -8.15 -15.21 5.93
CA PRO A 57 -7.71 -15.54 7.29
C PRO A 57 -6.92 -14.38 7.92
N GLY A 58 -7.44 -13.79 9.01
CA GLY A 58 -6.87 -12.58 9.64
C GLY A 58 -7.37 -11.24 9.07
N GLY A 59 -8.36 -11.26 8.17
CA GLY A 59 -8.81 -10.13 7.34
C GLY A 59 -9.52 -8.93 7.98
N GLY A 60 -9.67 -8.86 9.31
CA GLY A 60 -10.39 -7.75 9.97
C GLY A 60 -9.51 -6.56 10.38
N ALA A 61 -8.20 -6.77 10.53
CA ALA A 61 -7.31 -5.73 11.05
C ALA A 61 -7.04 -4.61 10.03
N LEU A 62 -7.01 -4.95 8.74
CA LEU A 62 -6.72 -4.00 7.67
C LEU A 62 -7.73 -2.85 7.65
N MET A 63 -9.03 -3.18 7.67
CA MET A 63 -10.10 -2.19 7.56
C MET A 63 -10.05 -1.22 8.75
N LYS A 64 -9.88 -1.76 9.96
CA LYS A 64 -9.79 -0.96 11.19
C LYS A 64 -8.57 -0.02 11.20
N ILE A 65 -7.39 -0.54 10.82
CA ILE A 65 -6.16 0.27 10.73
C ILE A 65 -6.30 1.34 9.65
N ALA A 66 -6.90 1.02 8.50
CA ALA A 66 -7.15 1.98 7.43
C ALA A 66 -8.09 3.10 7.89
N GLU A 67 -9.17 2.76 8.60
CA GLU A 67 -10.12 3.72 9.15
C GLU A 67 -9.46 4.63 10.19
N ASP A 68 -8.86 4.05 11.23
CA ASP A 68 -8.28 4.79 12.36
C ASP A 68 -7.03 5.59 11.96
N SER A 69 -6.33 5.21 10.88
CA SER A 69 -5.21 5.99 10.31
C SER A 69 -5.64 7.10 9.36
N GLY A 70 -6.94 7.24 9.06
CA GLY A 70 -7.45 8.25 8.14
C GLY A 70 -7.17 7.95 6.67
N PHE A 71 -6.99 6.68 6.30
CA PHE A 71 -6.78 6.28 4.91
C PHE A 71 -7.95 6.70 4.01
N PHE A 72 -9.18 6.40 4.41
CA PHE A 72 -10.36 6.70 3.59
C PHE A 72 -10.54 8.20 3.29
N PRO A 73 -10.51 9.13 4.26
CA PRO A 73 -10.58 10.56 3.94
C PRO A 73 -9.34 11.10 3.20
N ALA A 74 -8.20 10.41 3.28
CA ALA A 74 -7.02 10.77 2.50
C ALA A 74 -7.13 10.34 1.03
N VAL A 75 -7.83 9.24 0.75
CA VAL A 75 -8.02 8.71 -0.61
C VAL A 75 -9.25 9.31 -1.26
N PHE A 76 -10.38 9.31 -0.56
CA PHE A 76 -11.68 9.77 -1.03
C PHE A 76 -12.04 11.09 -0.34
N LEU A 77 -12.52 12.06 -1.11
CA LEU A 77 -12.99 13.32 -0.55
C LEU A 77 -14.23 13.10 0.34
N THR A 78 -14.13 13.47 1.62
CA THR A 78 -15.25 13.43 2.58
C THR A 78 -15.73 14.83 2.93
N THR A 79 -16.96 14.96 3.41
CA THR A 79 -17.51 16.21 3.95
C THR A 79 -18.11 15.97 5.34
N PRO A 80 -17.59 16.59 6.42
CA PRO A 80 -16.40 17.45 6.42
C PRO A 80 -15.12 16.68 6.04
N ASN A 81 -14.12 17.39 5.52
CA ASN A 81 -12.80 16.82 5.24
C ASN A 81 -11.92 16.96 6.51
N PRO A 82 -11.52 15.86 7.15
CA PRO A 82 -10.69 15.92 8.35
C PRO A 82 -9.20 16.11 8.06
N MET A 83 -8.79 16.07 6.78
CA MET A 83 -7.37 16.18 6.40
C MET A 83 -6.84 17.59 6.65
N LEU A 84 -5.69 17.66 7.32
CA LEU A 84 -4.98 18.88 7.66
C LEU A 84 -3.92 19.17 6.59
N SER A 85 -3.84 20.42 6.13
CA SER A 85 -2.84 20.85 5.16
C SER A 85 -1.44 21.01 5.77
N ARG A 86 -1.36 21.23 7.08
CA ARG A 86 -0.11 21.38 7.83
C ARG A 86 0.06 20.24 8.81
N ARG A 87 1.32 19.87 9.05
CA ARG A 87 1.69 18.91 10.10
C ARG A 87 1.23 19.44 11.45
N PRO A 88 0.52 18.63 12.27
CA PRO A 88 0.27 18.97 13.66
C PRO A 88 1.59 19.21 14.42
N ASP A 89 1.55 20.12 15.40
CA ASP A 89 2.72 20.41 16.22
C ASP A 89 3.11 19.22 17.10
N GLY A 90 4.39 19.15 17.46
CA GLY A 90 4.94 18.11 18.33
C GLY A 90 6.03 17.24 17.69
N GLU A 91 6.41 16.20 18.42
CA GLU A 91 7.44 15.23 18.02
C GLU A 91 6.79 14.05 17.31
N LEU A 92 7.29 13.69 16.12
CA LEU A 92 6.73 12.58 15.35
C LEU A 92 7.18 11.20 15.84
N GLY A 93 8.36 11.12 16.48
CA GLY A 93 9.02 9.84 16.70
C GLY A 93 9.35 9.10 15.39
N PRO A 94 9.58 7.79 15.45
CA PRO A 94 9.94 7.01 14.27
C PRO A 94 8.79 6.88 13.26
N ARG A 95 9.14 6.97 11.97
CA ARG A 95 8.21 6.82 10.85
C ARG A 95 8.00 5.35 10.49
N TYR A 96 6.74 4.98 10.31
CA TYR A 96 6.32 3.72 9.70
C TYR A 96 5.57 4.02 8.40
N THR A 97 5.59 3.09 7.46
CA THR A 97 4.95 3.26 6.16
C THR A 97 4.02 2.09 5.93
N ILE A 98 2.75 2.40 5.65
CA ILE A 98 1.75 1.46 5.18
C ILE A 98 1.61 1.63 3.67
N VAL A 99 1.76 0.53 2.93
CA VAL A 99 1.46 0.47 1.50
C VAL A 99 0.19 -0.34 1.33
N TYR A 100 -0.87 0.30 0.83
CA TYR A 100 -2.18 -0.31 0.58
C TYR A 100 -2.29 -0.71 -0.88
N VAL A 101 -2.64 -1.96 -1.14
CA VAL A 101 -2.88 -2.51 -2.49
C VAL A 101 -4.35 -2.30 -2.86
N MET A 102 -4.61 -1.51 -3.89
CA MET A 102 -5.93 -1.03 -4.30
C MET A 102 -6.33 -1.61 -5.67
N PRO A 103 -7.14 -2.68 -5.72
CA PRO A 103 -7.69 -3.19 -6.97
C PRO A 103 -8.72 -2.21 -7.54
N GLY A 104 -8.49 -1.78 -8.78
CA GLY A 104 -9.35 -0.87 -9.51
C GLY A 104 -10.48 -1.58 -10.27
N PRO A 105 -11.53 -0.82 -10.64
CA PRO A 105 -12.70 -1.37 -11.33
C PRO A 105 -12.38 -1.90 -12.74
N SER A 106 -11.26 -1.47 -13.34
CA SER A 106 -10.77 -1.94 -14.63
C SER A 106 -9.83 -3.16 -14.53
N GLY A 107 -9.65 -3.74 -13.34
CA GLY A 107 -8.74 -4.85 -13.09
C GLY A 107 -7.27 -4.45 -12.91
N GLY A 108 -6.95 -3.15 -13.01
CA GLY A 108 -5.65 -2.62 -12.61
C GLY A 108 -5.45 -2.69 -11.09
N VAL A 109 -4.20 -2.68 -10.64
CA VAL A 109 -3.84 -2.65 -9.22
C VAL A 109 -2.91 -1.47 -9.00
N ASP A 110 -3.29 -0.57 -8.10
CA ASP A 110 -2.49 0.57 -7.70
C ASP A 110 -2.06 0.43 -6.23
N GLU A 111 -0.99 1.12 -5.86
CA GLU A 111 -0.53 1.19 -4.48
C GLU A 111 -0.65 2.61 -3.94
N ILE A 112 -1.19 2.73 -2.72
CA ILE A 112 -1.25 4.00 -2.02
C ILE A 112 -0.38 3.92 -0.77
N ARG A 113 0.56 4.85 -0.67
CA ARG A 113 1.46 4.97 0.47
C ARG A 113 0.91 5.96 1.49
N GLN A 114 0.88 5.53 2.75
CA GLN A 114 0.63 6.36 3.92
C GLN A 114 1.77 6.20 4.92
N ASP A 115 2.31 7.31 5.40
CA ASP A 115 3.25 7.30 6.51
C ASP A 115 2.45 7.46 7.82
N VAL A 116 2.77 6.68 8.85
CA VAL A 116 2.17 6.72 10.19
C VAL A 116 3.26 6.92 11.23
N TYR A 117 2.91 7.62 12.30
CA TYR A 117 3.82 7.99 13.37
C TYR A 117 3.24 7.51 14.72
N PRO A 118 3.34 6.20 15.03
CA PRO A 118 2.64 5.55 16.14
C PRO A 118 3.01 6.08 17.53
N TYR A 119 4.16 6.74 17.63
CA TYR A 119 4.74 7.23 18.87
C TYR A 119 4.82 8.76 18.91
N ALA A 120 4.12 9.45 18.00
CA ALA A 120 4.07 10.89 17.99
C ALA A 120 3.42 11.43 19.27
N THR A 121 3.91 12.58 19.74
CA THR A 121 3.36 13.32 20.88
C THR A 121 2.93 14.72 20.42
N PRO A 122 1.79 15.26 20.89
CA PRO A 122 0.89 14.69 21.89
C PRO A 122 -0.04 13.59 21.35
N SER A 123 -0.15 13.46 20.02
CA SER A 123 -1.08 12.53 19.38
C SER A 123 -0.42 11.80 18.22
N LEU A 124 -0.85 10.56 18.00
CA LEU A 124 -0.51 9.78 16.82
C LEU A 124 -1.02 10.51 15.56
N VAL A 125 -0.15 10.68 14.57
CA VAL A 125 -0.51 11.28 13.29
C VAL A 125 -0.16 10.38 12.12
N SER A 126 -0.89 10.53 11.03
CA SER A 126 -0.54 9.95 9.73
C SER A 126 -0.41 11.04 8.67
N TYR A 127 0.27 10.70 7.59
CA TYR A 127 0.42 11.55 6.41
C TYR A 127 0.28 10.71 5.14
N THR A 128 -0.64 11.12 4.28
CA THR A 128 -0.75 10.59 2.93
C THR A 128 -0.35 11.68 1.96
N LYS A 129 0.60 11.41 1.06
CA LYS A 129 0.98 12.38 0.05
C LYS A 129 -0.23 12.71 -0.85
N PRO A 130 -0.59 14.00 -1.03
CA PRO A 130 -1.60 14.41 -2.00
C PRO A 130 -1.23 14.02 -3.43
N GLY A 131 -2.23 13.68 -4.24
CA GLY A 131 -2.07 13.47 -5.67
C GLY A 131 -1.47 12.12 -6.08
N GLN A 132 -1.41 11.13 -5.18
CA GLN A 132 -1.03 9.76 -5.55
C GLN A 132 -2.07 9.20 -6.52
N PRO A 133 -1.66 8.70 -7.69
CA PRO A 133 -2.60 8.16 -8.67
C PRO A 133 -3.19 6.84 -8.16
N PHE A 134 -4.47 6.62 -8.43
CA PHE A 134 -5.11 5.32 -8.28
C PHE A 134 -6.30 5.22 -9.24
N PHE A 135 -6.72 3.99 -9.54
CA PHE A 135 -7.81 3.68 -10.45
C PHE A 135 -7.66 4.36 -11.83
N GLY A 136 -6.41 4.53 -12.29
CA GLY A 136 -6.03 5.13 -13.57
C GLY A 136 -6.23 6.64 -13.70
N THR A 137 -7.31 7.21 -13.17
CA THR A 137 -7.64 8.64 -13.30
C THR A 137 -7.80 9.38 -11.97
N GLU A 138 -7.97 8.66 -10.87
CA GLU A 138 -8.20 9.25 -9.55
C GLU A 138 -6.89 9.64 -8.88
N ARG A 139 -7.00 10.53 -7.89
CA ARG A 139 -5.87 11.07 -7.14
C ARG A 139 -6.25 11.27 -5.69
N THR A 140 -5.36 10.87 -4.78
CA THR A 140 -5.57 11.07 -3.34
C THR A 140 -5.73 12.55 -3.01
N VAL A 141 -6.63 12.85 -2.08
CA VAL A 141 -6.72 14.17 -1.45
C VAL A 141 -5.45 14.41 -0.63
N GLY A 142 -5.05 13.42 0.16
CA GLY A 142 -3.89 13.45 1.03
C GLY A 142 -3.94 14.52 2.13
N GLY A 143 -2.81 14.70 2.80
CA GLY A 143 -2.65 15.60 3.94
C GLY A 143 -2.26 14.86 5.21
N TRP A 144 -2.22 15.61 6.30
CA TRP A 144 -2.02 15.09 7.64
C TRP A 144 -3.34 14.71 8.29
N TYR A 145 -3.32 13.71 9.16
CA TYR A 145 -4.49 13.29 9.91
C TYR A 145 -4.09 13.00 11.35
N VAL A 146 -4.90 13.46 12.31
CA VAL A 146 -4.77 13.07 13.71
C VAL A 146 -5.51 11.76 13.86
N ALA A 147 -4.77 10.69 14.13
CA ALA A 147 -5.32 9.34 14.10
C ALA A 147 -6.31 9.09 15.24
N GLY A 148 -7.18 8.10 15.02
CA GLY A 148 -8.10 7.60 16.03
C GLY A 148 -7.37 7.08 17.27
N PRO A 149 -8.00 7.14 18.46
CA PRO A 149 -7.35 6.81 19.73
C PRO A 149 -6.95 5.33 19.83
N THR A 150 -7.58 4.44 19.06
CA THR A 150 -7.33 2.99 19.08
C THR A 150 -6.21 2.54 18.14
N LEU A 151 -5.76 3.38 17.20
CA LEU A 151 -4.85 2.94 16.14
C LEU A 151 -3.57 2.31 16.68
N LYS A 152 -3.01 2.85 17.76
CA LYS A 152 -1.77 2.32 18.35
C LYS A 152 -1.96 0.89 18.84
N ASP A 153 -3.06 0.63 19.53
CA ASP A 153 -3.35 -0.71 20.07
C ASP A 153 -3.60 -1.72 18.95
N ASP A 154 -4.26 -1.31 17.86
CA ASP A 154 -4.46 -2.17 16.69
C ASP A 154 -3.15 -2.49 15.99
N LEU A 155 -2.27 -1.49 15.82
CA LEU A 155 -0.94 -1.69 15.25
C LEU A 155 -0.13 -2.66 16.12
N VAL A 156 -0.22 -2.54 17.44
CA VAL A 156 0.44 -3.47 18.37
C VAL A 156 -0.14 -4.87 18.26
N ALA A 157 -1.46 -5.02 18.13
CA ALA A 157 -2.13 -6.30 17.97
C ALA A 157 -1.68 -7.06 16.71
N VAL A 158 -1.27 -6.34 15.65
CA VAL A 158 -0.73 -6.95 14.42
C VAL A 158 0.78 -7.09 14.40
N GLY A 159 1.48 -6.73 15.48
CA GLY A 159 2.92 -6.98 15.66
C GLY A 159 3.81 -5.74 15.72
N LEU A 160 3.25 -4.52 15.75
CA LEU A 160 4.04 -3.35 16.11
C LEU A 160 4.50 -3.47 17.57
N HIS A 161 5.72 -3.02 17.87
CA HIS A 161 6.16 -2.95 19.26
C HIS A 161 5.33 -1.90 20.05
N ALA A 162 5.06 -2.15 21.34
CA ALA A 162 4.30 -1.20 22.16
C ALA A 162 5.07 0.11 22.43
N THR A 163 6.40 0.01 22.43
CA THR A 163 7.34 1.11 22.60
C THR A 163 8.20 1.27 21.35
N ALA A 164 8.57 2.53 21.07
CA ALA A 164 9.46 2.82 19.95
C ALA A 164 10.76 2.03 20.13
N PRO A 165 11.23 1.31 19.09
CA PRO A 165 12.58 0.78 19.10
C PRO A 165 13.57 1.92 19.33
N PRO A 166 14.71 1.68 20.01
CA PRO A 166 15.79 2.64 20.04
C PRO A 166 16.08 3.04 18.59
N VAL A 167 16.22 4.34 18.34
CA VAL A 167 16.75 4.80 17.06
C VAL A 167 18.15 4.19 16.98
N ALA A 168 18.30 3.12 16.20
CA ALA A 168 19.63 2.72 15.79
C ALA A 168 20.18 3.94 15.05
N ASP A 169 21.27 4.52 15.54
CA ASP A 169 22.00 5.53 14.80
C ASP A 169 22.46 4.87 13.49
N ASP A 170 21.62 4.94 12.46
CA ASP A 170 22.02 4.79 11.06
C ASP A 170 22.82 6.06 10.68
N ALA A 171 23.89 6.32 11.43
CA ALA A 171 25.02 7.10 10.97
C ALA A 171 25.66 6.32 9.81
N GLY A 172 25.07 6.47 8.62
CA GLY A 172 25.76 6.33 7.35
C GLY A 172 26.27 4.93 7.03
N ARG A 173 25.36 4.02 6.66
CA ARG A 173 25.64 3.17 5.50
C ARG A 173 24.98 3.74 4.24
N GLN A 174 25.20 5.05 4.02
CA GLN A 174 25.41 5.49 2.66
C GLN A 174 26.64 4.74 2.18
N ILE A 175 26.45 3.64 1.45
CA ILE A 175 27.52 3.10 0.63
C ILE A 175 27.86 4.27 -0.31
N PRO A 176 29.02 4.95 -0.12
CA PRO A 176 29.35 6.05 -0.99
C PRO A 176 29.57 5.40 -2.35
N TRP A 177 28.68 5.64 -3.31
CA TRP A 177 28.84 5.21 -4.70
C TRP A 177 30.20 5.66 -5.28
N LYS A 178 30.84 6.68 -4.66
CA LYS A 178 32.22 7.09 -4.90
C LYS A 178 33.27 6.01 -4.57
N ALA A 179 33.02 5.07 -3.65
CA ALA A 179 33.89 3.93 -3.38
C ALA A 179 33.84 2.86 -4.51
N PHE A 180 32.73 2.74 -5.23
CA PHE A 180 32.68 1.92 -6.45
C PHE A 180 33.53 2.53 -7.58
N GLY A 181 33.60 3.86 -7.67
CA GLY A 181 34.46 4.55 -8.65
C GLY A 181 35.96 4.33 -8.40
N VAL A 182 36.40 4.28 -7.14
CA VAL A 182 37.82 4.05 -6.79
C VAL A 182 38.25 2.61 -7.09
N LEU A 183 37.38 1.62 -6.84
CA LEU A 183 37.70 0.21 -7.13
C LEU A 183 37.82 -0.06 -8.65
N VAL A 184 36.96 0.55 -9.48
CA VAL A 184 37.04 0.44 -10.95
C VAL A 184 38.29 1.13 -11.49
N LEU A 185 38.67 2.29 -10.94
CA LEU A 185 39.87 3.02 -11.36
C LEU A 185 41.17 2.28 -11.00
N LEU A 186 41.23 1.59 -9.84
CA LEU A 186 42.39 0.80 -9.44
C LEU A 186 42.55 -0.49 -10.26
N VAL A 187 41.45 -1.16 -10.61
CA VAL A 187 41.50 -2.33 -11.51
C VAL A 187 41.90 -1.93 -12.93
N ALA A 188 41.44 -0.77 -13.43
CA ALA A 188 41.85 -0.26 -14.73
C ALA A 188 43.34 0.15 -14.78
N LEU A 189 43.87 0.76 -13.72
CA LEU A 189 45.29 1.12 -13.63
C LEU A 189 46.20 -0.11 -13.43
N ALA A 190 45.76 -1.12 -12.67
CA ALA A 190 46.49 -2.39 -12.56
C ALA A 190 46.49 -3.16 -13.89
N GLY A 191 45.37 -3.15 -14.62
CA GLY A 191 45.27 -3.75 -15.96
C GLY A 191 46.19 -3.06 -16.98
N LEU A 192 46.25 -1.72 -16.98
CA LEU A 192 47.11 -0.96 -17.88
C LEU A 192 48.61 -1.16 -17.57
N GLY A 193 48.97 -1.22 -16.28
CA GLY A 193 50.34 -1.50 -15.85
C GLY A 193 50.83 -2.89 -16.27
N LEU A 194 49.98 -3.92 -16.19
CA LEU A 194 50.33 -5.28 -16.58
C LEU A 194 50.54 -5.42 -18.10
N VAL A 195 49.77 -4.68 -18.92
CA VAL A 195 49.90 -4.67 -20.39
C VAL A 195 51.19 -3.97 -20.83
N VAL A 196 51.58 -2.86 -20.19
CA VAL A 196 52.81 -2.13 -20.52
C VAL A 196 54.07 -2.90 -20.11
N VAL A 197 54.04 -3.66 -19.01
CA VAL A 197 55.18 -4.51 -18.61
C VAL A 197 55.35 -5.70 -19.57
N ARG A 198 54.26 -6.22 -20.15
CA ARG A 198 54.33 -7.35 -21.09
C ARG A 198 54.84 -6.95 -22.48
N SER A 199 54.56 -5.73 -22.94
CA SER A 199 55.05 -5.24 -24.24
C SER A 199 56.51 -4.80 -24.22
N ARG A 200 57.12 -4.63 -23.04
CA ARG A 200 58.52 -4.23 -22.86
C ARG A 200 59.49 -5.40 -22.67
N ARG A 201 59.04 -6.65 -22.75
CA ARG A 201 59.97 -7.78 -22.83
C ARG A 201 60.58 -7.82 -24.23
N PRO A 202 61.88 -7.53 -24.41
CA PRO A 202 62.53 -7.77 -25.69
C PRO A 202 62.47 -9.27 -26.02
N PRO A 203 62.36 -9.65 -27.31
CA PRO A 203 62.47 -11.05 -27.71
C PRO A 203 63.88 -11.55 -27.36
N ASP A 204 63.96 -12.49 -26.43
CA ASP A 204 65.18 -13.25 -26.19
C ASP A 204 65.57 -13.99 -27.46
N ALA A 205 66.85 -13.87 -27.79
CA ALA A 205 67.51 -14.52 -28.90
C ALA A 205 67.29 -16.04 -28.86
N ALA A 206 66.97 -16.61 -30.02
CA ALA A 206 66.93 -18.05 -30.22
C ALA A 206 68.34 -18.66 -30.08
N PRO A 207 68.50 -19.84 -29.46
CA PRO A 207 69.77 -20.55 -29.43
C PRO A 207 69.92 -21.46 -30.66
N ALA A 208 70.95 -21.20 -31.48
CA ALA A 208 71.88 -22.14 -32.14
C ALA A 208 72.59 -21.42 -33.30
#